data_AF-A0A815PMS0-F1
#
_entry.id   AF-A0A815PMS0-F1
#
_cell.length_a   1.000
_cell.length_b   1.000
_cell.length_c   1.000
_cell.angle_alpha   90.00
_cell.angle_beta   90.00
_cell.angle_gamma   90.00
#
_symmetry.space_group_name_H-M   'P 1'
#
loop_
_entity.id
_entity.type
_entity.pdbx_description
1 polymer ?
#
loop_
_entity_poly.entity_id
_entity_poly.type
_entity_poly.pdbx_seq_one_letter_code
_entity_poly.pdbx_strand_id
1 'polypeptide(L)' 'CPKCGNNGQCFGPNICCSSYDGCRINHPDDIIQCAFEGNNPIPCTIDSQSCSTVIGGQCAENGVCCNAS' A
#
# COMPACT_ATOMS: atom_id res chain seq x y z
N CYS A 1 8.00 2.63 0.49
CA CYS A 1 7.52 2.02 -0.76
C CYS A 1 7.26 3.10 -1.82
N PRO A 2 6.89 2.78 -3.07
CA PRO A 2 6.47 3.79 -4.04
C PRO A 2 5.23 4.54 -3.56
N LYS A 3 5.15 5.82 -3.90
CA LYS A 3 3.95 6.64 -3.69
C LYS A 3 2.95 6.33 -4.79
N CYS A 4 1.66 6.46 -4.46
CA CYS A 4 0.55 6.26 -5.38
C CYS A 4 -0.55 7.29 -5.16
N GLY A 5 -1.27 7.65 -6.21
CA GLY A 5 -2.39 8.59 -6.15
C GLY A 5 -2.07 9.92 -5.42
N ASN A 6 -3.06 10.47 -4.72
CA ASN A 6 -2.89 11.70 -3.94
C ASN A 6 -2.44 11.39 -2.51
N ASN A 7 -1.14 11.55 -2.23
CA ASN A 7 -0.50 11.27 -0.94
C ASN A 7 -0.63 9.82 -0.44
N GLY A 8 -0.92 8.88 -1.34
CA GLY A 8 -1.00 7.46 -1.01
C GLY A 8 0.35 6.75 -1.03
N GLN A 9 0.34 5.53 -0.52
CA GLN A 9 1.47 4.63 -0.43
C GLN A 9 1.08 3.26 -0.96
N CYS A 10 1.95 2.64 -1.76
CA CYS A 10 1.75 1.27 -2.21
C CYS A 10 1.95 0.29 -1.05
N PHE A 11 0.96 -0.58 -0.82
CA PHE A 11 1.01 -1.70 0.13
C PHE A 11 1.21 -3.06 -0.56
N GLY A 12 1.15 -3.07 -1.89
CA GLY A 12 1.36 -4.21 -2.76
C GLY A 12 1.28 -3.77 -4.22
N PRO A 13 1.55 -4.66 -5.20
CA PRO A 13 1.66 -4.29 -6.62
C PRO A 13 0.38 -3.70 -7.22
N ASN A 14 -0.76 -3.97 -6.60
CA ASN A 14 -2.09 -3.54 -7.03
C ASN A 14 -2.91 -2.88 -5.91
N ILE A 15 -2.27 -2.47 -4.81
CA ILE A 15 -2.92 -1.89 -3.62
C ILE A 15 -2.28 -0.54 -3.32
N CYS A 16 -3.06 0.52 -3.44
CA CYS A 16 -2.69 1.87 -3.05
C CYS A 16 -3.58 2.36 -1.92
N CYS A 17 -3.01 2.85 -0.83
CA CYS A 17 -3.79 3.39 0.28
C CYS A 17 -3.37 4.81 0.63
N SER A 18 -4.35 5.68 0.84
CA SER A 18 -4.17 7.07 1.26
C SER A 18 -5.17 7.38 2.35
N SER A 19 -4.77 8.11 3.39
CA SER A 19 -5.66 8.52 4.47
C SER A 19 -6.81 9.44 4.04
N TYR A 20 -6.79 9.93 2.79
CA TYR A 20 -7.83 10.77 2.22
C TYR A 20 -8.83 10.01 1.35
N ASP A 21 -8.38 8.92 0.71
CA ASP A 21 -9.14 8.25 -0.35
C ASP A 21 -9.45 6.77 -0.05
N GLY A 22 -9.07 6.25 1.11
CA GLY A 22 -9.15 4.81 1.37
C GLY A 22 -8.03 4.02 0.72
N CYS A 23 -8.23 2.70 0.74
CA CYS A 23 -7.46 1.76 -0.05
C CYS A 23 -8.16 1.47 -1.37
N ARG A 24 -7.48 1.76 -2.47
CA ARG A 24 -7.89 1.42 -3.83
C ARG A 24 -7.15 0.18 -4.30
N ILE A 25 -7.92 -0.83 -4.69
CA ILE A 25 -7.41 -2.11 -5.19
C ILE A 25 -7.72 -2.16 -6.69
N ASN A 26 -6.72 -2.53 -7.48
CA ASN A 26 -6.82 -2.61 -8.94
C ASN A 26 -7.23 -1.31 -9.65
N HIS A 27 -6.91 -0.15 -9.06
CA HIS A 27 -7.19 1.13 -9.70
C HIS A 27 -6.15 1.41 -10.80
N PRO A 28 -6.55 1.70 -12.06
CA PRO A 28 -5.64 1.76 -13.20
C PRO A 28 -4.49 2.75 -13.02
N ASP A 29 -4.80 3.93 -12.47
CA ASP A 29 -3.84 5.01 -12.30
C ASP A 29 -2.80 4.71 -11.21
N ASP A 30 -3.15 3.90 -10.22
CA ASP A 30 -2.29 3.57 -9.08
C ASP A 30 -1.46 2.30 -9.31
N ILE A 31 -2.03 1.33 -10.05
CA ILE A 31 -1.37 0.06 -10.37
C ILE A 31 -0.04 0.28 -11.07
N ILE A 32 0.06 1.28 -11.95
CA ILE A 32 1.29 1.52 -12.71
C ILE A 32 2.44 1.90 -11.78
N GLN A 33 2.15 2.68 -10.73
CA GLN A 33 3.15 3.12 -9.76
C GLN A 33 3.53 2.01 -8.79
N CYS A 34 2.56 1.21 -8.35
CA CYS A 34 2.80 0.12 -7.40
C CYS A 34 3.38 -1.14 -8.05
N ALA A 35 3.05 -1.44 -9.31
CA ALA A 35 3.60 -2.60 -10.02
C ALA A 35 5.13 -2.52 -10.20
N PHE A 36 5.70 -1.32 -10.20
CA PHE A 36 7.15 -1.13 -10.25
C PHE A 36 7.85 -1.66 -8.98
N GLU A 37 7.16 -1.70 -7.84
CA GLU A 37 7.70 -2.27 -6.60
C GLU A 37 8.10 -3.73 -6.76
N GLY A 38 7.32 -4.53 -7.50
CA GLY A 38 7.62 -5.94 -7.75
C GLY A 38 8.93 -6.18 -8.52
N ASN A 39 9.47 -5.14 -9.17
CA ASN A 39 10.75 -5.20 -9.87
C ASN A 39 11.93 -4.71 -9.03
N ASN A 40 11.68 -4.16 -7.83
CA ASN A 40 12.73 -3.68 -6.95
C ASN A 40 13.21 -4.82 -6.02
N PRO A 41 14.48 -5.27 -6.11
CA PRO A 41 14.99 -6.31 -5.24
C PRO A 41 15.18 -5.86 -3.79
N ILE A 42 15.13 -4.53 -3.53
CA ILE A 42 15.27 -3.97 -2.19
C ILE A 42 13.87 -3.83 -1.58
N PRO A 43 13.57 -4.50 -0.46
CA PRO A 43 12.29 -4.35 0.21
C PRO A 43 12.14 -2.91 0.70
N CYS A 44 10.96 -2.35 0.49
CA CYS A 44 10.61 -1.08 1.05
C CYS A 44 9.79 -1.27 2.32
N THR A 45 9.91 -0.32 3.24
CA THR A 45 9.02 -0.22 4.39
C THR A 45 8.04 0.91 4.17
N ILE A 46 6.86 0.76 4.75
CA ILE A 46 5.88 1.83 4.94
C ILE A 46 5.99 2.24 6.39
N ASP A 47 6.06 3.55 6.63
CA ASP A 47 6.11 4.12 7.96
C ASP A 47 4.69 4.19 8.52
N SER A 48 4.17 3.03 8.92
CA SER A 48 2.86 2.92 9.55
C SER A 48 2.88 1.91 10.69
N GLN A 49 1.91 2.02 11.60
CA GLN A 49 1.78 1.06 12.68
C GLN A 49 1.44 -0.32 12.15
N SER A 50 2.03 -1.35 12.74
CA SER A 50 1.58 -2.72 12.49
C SER A 50 0.19 -2.93 13.08
N CYS A 51 -0.60 -3.78 12.42
CA CYS A 51 -1.93 -4.18 12.88
C CYS A 51 -2.00 -5.70 13.02
N SER A 52 -2.80 -6.18 13.97
CA SER A 52 -2.90 -7.60 14.29
C SER A 52 -4.01 -8.34 13.52
N THR A 53 -4.86 -7.60 12.80
CA THR A 53 -5.99 -8.17 12.05
C THR A 53 -5.52 -9.04 10.87
N VAL A 54 -4.39 -8.68 10.26
CA VAL A 54 -3.77 -9.39 9.13
C VAL A 54 -2.32 -9.69 9.49
N ILE A 55 -1.86 -10.92 9.24
CA ILE A 55 -0.48 -11.31 9.52
C ILE A 55 0.48 -10.48 8.65
N GLY A 56 1.44 -9.79 9.29
CA GLY A 56 2.32 -8.86 8.59
C GLY A 56 1.60 -7.61 8.06
N GLY A 57 0.40 -7.33 8.57
CA GLY A 57 -0.41 -6.18 8.20
C GLY A 57 0.12 -4.87 8.77
N GLN A 58 -0.18 -3.82 8.03
CA GLN A 58 0.14 -2.45 8.34
C GLN A 58 -1.11 -1.57 8.24
N CYS A 59 -1.24 -0.61 9.14
CA CYS A 59 -2.34 0.35 9.16
C CYS A 59 -2.25 1.28 7.95
N ALA A 60 -3.11 1.04 6.99
CA ALA A 60 -3.16 1.79 5.74
C ALA A 60 -3.97 3.09 5.85
N GLU A 61 -5.02 3.05 6.70
CA GLU A 61 -5.88 4.18 7.08
C GLU A 61 -6.48 3.89 8.47
N ASN A 62 -7.14 4.88 9.09
CA ASN A 62 -8.01 4.71 10.25
C ASN A 62 -8.95 3.49 10.11
N GLY A 63 -8.61 2.41 10.82
CA GLY A 63 -9.41 1.18 10.86
C GLY A 63 -9.15 0.21 9.70
N VAL A 64 -8.24 0.51 8.77
CA VAL A 64 -7.91 -0.36 7.63
C VAL A 64 -6.52 -0.96 7.81
N CYS A 65 -6.46 -2.28 7.84
CA CYS A 65 -5.23 -3.07 7.96
C CYS A 65 -4.96 -3.79 6.63
N CYS A 66 -3.82 -3.52 6.00
CA CYS A 66 -3.45 -4.09 4.70
C CYS A 66 -2.08 -4.76 4.76
N ASN A 67 -1.91 -5.84 3.99
CA ASN A 67 -0.61 -6.39 3.65
C ASN A 67 -0.54 -6.62 2.13
N ALA A 68 0.63 -7.05 1.66
CA ALA A 68 0.88 -7.24 0.23
C ALA A 68 0.33 -8.56 -0.36
N SER A 69 -0.35 -9.41 0.44
CA SER A 69 -0.66 -10.81 0.09
C SER A 69 -2.15 -11.09 -0.06
#